data_AF-G4RP97-F1
#
_entry.id   AF-G4RP97-F1
#
_cell.length_a   1.000
_cell.length_b   1.000
_cell.length_c   1.000
_cell.angle_alpha   90.00
_cell.angle_beta   90.00
_cell.angle_gamma   90.00
#
_symmetry.space_group_name_H-M   'P 1'
#
loop_
_entity.id
_entity.type
_entity.pdbx_description
1 polymer ?
#
loop_
_entity_poly.entity_id
_entity_poly.type
_entity_poly.pdbx_seq_one_letter_code
_entity_poly.pdbx_strand_id
1 'polypeptide(L)' 'MPRCTVCGRDVNLANVAYIRGSIFVCDECFPQYYVREVCRVTQRRIRGESPLACLYCKYKSVCDEHIANLSRALKSLPKP' A
#
# COMPACT_ATOMS: atom_id res chain seq x y z
N MET A 1 2.26 23.72 -5.76
CA MET A 1 1.76 22.39 -6.15
C MET A 1 1.80 21.49 -4.91
N PRO A 2 0.83 20.58 -4.69
CA PRO A 2 0.91 19.63 -3.59
C PRO A 2 2.12 18.71 -3.75
N ARG A 3 2.84 18.47 -2.66
CA ARG A 3 4.01 17.59 -2.63
C ARG A 3 3.60 16.19 -2.20
N CYS A 4 3.90 15.18 -3.01
CA CYS A 4 3.60 13.79 -2.68
C CYS A 4 4.39 13.34 -1.45
N THR A 5 3.73 12.79 -0.43
CA THR A 5 4.38 12.32 0.79
C THR A 5 5.19 11.05 0.60
N VAL A 6 4.95 10.31 -0.49
CA VAL A 6 5.64 9.04 -0.77
C VAL A 6 6.92 9.27 -1.57
N CYS A 7 6.85 10.01 -2.69
CA CYS A 7 8.02 10.25 -3.55
C CYS A 7 8.65 11.64 -3.40
N GLY A 8 8.04 12.55 -2.64
CA GLY A 8 8.57 13.89 -2.40
C GLY A 8 8.52 14.84 -3.60
N ARG A 9 7.96 14.44 -4.74
CA ARG A 9 7.83 15.29 -5.93
C ARG A 9 6.64 16.23 -5.80
N ASP A 10 6.76 17.42 -6.38
CA ASP A 10 5.63 18.32 -6.58
C ASP A 10 4.74 17.77 -7.71
N VAL A 11 3.44 17.69 -7.44
CA VAL A 11 2.48 17.02 -8.31
C VAL A 11 1.41 18.00 -8.74
N ASN A 12 0.98 17.93 -10.00
CA ASN A 12 -0.21 18.65 -10.44
C ASN A 12 -1.43 18.07 -9.71
N LEU A 13 -2.38 18.92 -9.29
CA LEU A 13 -3.62 18.48 -8.65
C LEU A 13 -4.36 17.41 -9.48
N ALA A 14 -4.28 17.46 -10.81
CA ALA A 14 -4.87 16.46 -11.71
C ALA A 14 -4.28 15.04 -11.52
N ASN A 15 -3.03 14.93 -11.05
CA ASN A 15 -2.33 13.65 -10.86
C ASN A 15 -2.27 13.24 -9.37
N VAL A 16 -3.06 13.89 -8.51
CA VAL A 16 -3.21 13.49 -7.10
C VAL A 16 -4.31 12.44 -7.01
N ALA A 17 -3.98 11.25 -6.50
CA ALA A 17 -4.92 10.14 -6.38
C ALA A 17 -5.47 9.96 -4.95
N TYR A 18 -4.84 10.58 -3.94
CA TYR A 18 -5.30 10.51 -2.57
C TYR A 18 -4.97 11.76 -1.76
N ILE A 19 -5.95 12.21 -0.99
CA ILE A 19 -5.84 13.33 -0.06
C ILE A 19 -6.50 12.95 1.26
N ARG A 20 -5.76 13.06 2.36
CA ARG A 20 -6.32 12.94 3.72
C ARG A 20 -5.53 13.82 4.69
N GLY A 21 -6.12 14.95 5.09
CA GLY A 21 -5.42 15.94 5.93
C GLY A 21 -4.19 16.50 5.21
N SER A 22 -3.01 16.36 5.83
CA SER A 22 -1.72 16.75 5.24
C SER A 22 -1.11 15.70 4.31
N ILE A 23 -1.75 14.54 4.13
CA ILE A 23 -1.25 13.47 3.28
C ILE A 23 -1.76 13.68 1.85
N PHE A 24 -0.82 13.85 0.93
CA PHE A 24 -1.06 13.93 -0.51
C PHE A 24 -0.27 12.82 -1.21
N VAL A 25 -0.90 12.03 -2.07
CA VAL A 25 -0.23 10.95 -2.81
C VAL A 25 -0.59 11.03 -4.29
N CYS A 26 0.42 11.00 -5.16
CA CYS A 26 0.22 10.93 -6.60
C CYS A 26 -0.33 9.56 -7.03
N ASP A 27 -0.93 9.54 -8.21
CA ASP A 27 -1.39 8.33 -8.91
C ASP A 27 -0.35 7.21 -9.01
N GLU A 28 0.91 7.52 -9.31
CA GLU A 28 1.99 6.53 -9.40
C GLU A 28 2.29 5.86 -8.04
N CYS A 29 2.24 6.64 -6.96
CA CYS A 29 2.56 6.15 -5.61
C CYS A 29 1.35 5.53 -4.90
N PHE A 30 0.14 5.89 -5.32
CA PHE A 30 -1.09 5.51 -4.62
C PHE A 30 -1.33 4.00 -4.56
N PRO A 31 -1.06 3.16 -5.58
CA PRO A 31 -1.22 1.72 -5.48
C PRO A 31 -0.44 1.11 -4.31
N GLN A 32 0.83 1.51 -4.16
CA GLN A 32 1.69 1.02 -3.09
C GLN A 32 1.25 1.56 -1.73
N TYR A 33 0.95 2.86 -1.65
CA TYR A 33 0.46 3.51 -0.44
C TYR A 33 -0.86 2.88 0.04
N TYR A 34 -1.81 2.67 -0.87
CA TYR A 34 -3.09 2.06 -0.56
C TYR A 34 -2.91 0.66 0.03
N VAL A 35 -2.11 -0.20 -0.61
CA VAL A 35 -1.89 -1.58 -0.15
C VAL A 35 -1.26 -1.61 1.24
N ARG A 36 -0.28 -0.74 1.51
CA ARG A 36 0.46 -0.71 2.78
C ARG A 36 -0.35 -0.09 3.91
N GLU A 37 -0.93 1.09 3.67
CA GLU A 37 -1.47 1.94 4.75
C GLU A 37 -3.00 1.89 4.86
N VAL A 38 -3.72 1.65 3.75
CA VAL A 38 -5.18 1.85 3.68
C VAL A 38 -5.96 0.52 3.57
N CYS A 39 -5.39 -0.48 2.90
CA CYS A 39 -6.10 -1.71 2.56
C CYS A 39 -6.24 -2.64 3.77
N ARG A 40 -7.43 -2.64 4.38
CA ARG A 40 -7.77 -3.52 5.51
C ARG A 40 -7.63 -5.01 5.17
N VAL A 41 -7.92 -5.41 3.93
CA VAL A 41 -7.80 -6.81 3.51
C VAL A 41 -6.33 -7.26 3.53
N THR A 42 -5.40 -6.41 3.09
CA THR A 42 -3.96 -6.66 3.19
C THR A 42 -3.53 -6.85 4.63
N GLN A 43 -3.97 -5.96 5.54
CA GLN A 43 -3.65 -6.06 6.98
C GLN A 43 -4.14 -7.37 7.60
N ARG A 44 -5.35 -7.84 7.24
CA ARG A 44 -5.88 -9.13 7.70
C ARG A 44 -5.07 -10.32 7.17
N ARG A 45 -4.69 -10.28 5.89
CA ARG A 45 -3.84 -11.32 5.27
C ARG A 45 -2.45 -11.40 5.90
N ILE A 46 -1.84 -10.26 6.24
CA ILE A 46 -0.55 -10.23 6.95
C ILE A 46 -0.64 -10.95 8.31
N ARG A 47 -1.78 -10.88 8.98
CA ARG A 47 -2.05 -11.60 10.24
C ARG A 47 -2.34 -13.09 10.06
N GLY A 48 -2.30 -13.61 8.83
CA GLY A 48 -2.61 -15.00 8.51
C GLY A 48 -4.11 -15.28 8.37
N GLU A 49 -4.97 -14.26 8.40
CA GLU A 49 -6.39 -14.44 8.10
C GLU A 49 -6.59 -14.63 6.58
N SER A 50 -7.59 -15.42 6.20
CA SER A 50 -7.99 -15.63 4.80
C SER A 50 -9.35 -14.96 4.54
N PRO A 51 -9.43 -13.61 4.50
CA PRO A 51 -10.67 -12.94 4.13
C PRO A 51 -11.07 -13.34 2.71
N LEU A 52 -12.37 -13.49 2.47
CA LEU A 52 -12.93 -13.62 1.12
C LEU A 52 -12.26 -12.57 0.23
N ALA A 53 -11.67 -13.03 -0.86
CA ALA A 53 -10.66 -12.28 -1.60
C ALA A 53 -11.10 -10.83 -1.85
N CYS A 54 -10.13 -9.92 -1.87
CA CYS A 54 -10.33 -8.62 -2.51
C CYS A 54 -10.46 -8.84 -4.04
N LEU A 55 -11.52 -9.53 -4.49
CA LEU A 55 -11.92 -9.64 -5.89
C LEU A 55 -12.08 -8.24 -6.52
N TYR A 56 -12.31 -7.24 -5.67
CA TYR A 56 -12.46 -5.83 -6.03
C TYR A 56 -11.21 -4.96 -5.81
N CYS A 57 -10.07 -5.54 -5.39
CA CYS A 57 -8.85 -4.73 -5.27
C CYS A 57 -8.27 -4.49 -6.65
N LYS A 58 -8.43 -3.25 -7.13
CA LYS A 58 -7.71 -2.69 -8.28
C LYS A 58 -6.19 -2.94 -8.25
N TYR A 59 -5.63 -3.22 -7.07
CA TYR A 59 -4.18 -3.40 -6.82
C TYR A 59 -3.83 -4.78 -6.25
N LYS A 60 -4.52 -5.85 -6.69
CA LYS A 60 -4.26 -7.22 -6.21
C LYS A 60 -2.80 -7.66 -6.39
N SER A 61 -2.17 -7.38 -7.54
CA SER A 61 -0.77 -7.73 -7.80
C SER A 61 0.20 -7.08 -6.79
N VAL A 62 0.02 -5.78 -6.53
CA VAL A 62 0.81 -5.02 -5.56
C VAL A 62 0.61 -5.56 -4.13
N CYS A 63 -0.60 -5.99 -3.79
CA CYS A 63 -0.91 -6.63 -2.51
C CYS A 63 -0.19 -7.97 -2.35
N ASP A 64 -0.27 -8.84 -3.35
CA ASP A 64 0.35 -10.16 -3.31
C ASP A 64 1.89 -10.03 -3.23
N GLU A 65 2.49 -9.08 -3.95
CA GLU A 65 3.92 -8.78 -3.87
C GLU A 65 4.33 -8.26 -2.47
N HIS A 66 3.56 -7.32 -1.90
CA HIS A 66 3.84 -6.78 -0.58
C HIS A 66 3.83 -7.85 0.51
N ILE A 67 2.84 -8.75 0.49
CA ILE A 67 2.75 -9.88 1.43
C ILE A 67 3.91 -10.87 1.22
N ALA A 68 4.26 -11.16 -0.04
CA ALA A 68 5.38 -12.04 -0.35
C ALA A 68 6.72 -11.45 0.16
N ASN A 69 6.92 -10.14 0.08
CA ASN A 69 8.09 -9.46 0.63
C ASN A 69 8.10 -9.51 2.17
N LEU A 70 6.97 -9.23 2.83
CA LEU A 70 6.86 -9.30 4.29
C LEU A 70 7.11 -10.71 4.83
N SER A 71 6.52 -11.73 4.21
CA SER A 71 6.72 -13.12 4.63
C SER A 71 8.17 -13.58 4.47
N ARG A 72 8.90 -13.06 3.46
CA ARG A 72 10.35 -13.26 3.33
C ARG A 72 11.12 -12.56 4.44
N ALA A 73 10.81 -11.30 4.73
CA ALA A 73 11.46 -10.52 5.78
C ALA A 73 11.27 -11.13 7.17
N LEU A 74 10.09 -11.66 7.47
CA LEU A 74 9.79 -12.37 8.73
C LEU A 74 10.56 -13.70 8.86
N LYS A 75 10.84 -14.38 7.75
CA LYS A 75 11.68 -15.60 7.75
C LYS A 75 13.16 -15.30 7.98
N SER A 76 13.61 -14.10 7.66
CA SER A 76 15.00 -13.65 7.87
C SER A 76 15.27 -13.02 9.23
N LEU A 77 14.23 -12.80 10.06
CA LEU A 77 14.41 -12.34 11.44
C LEU A 77 14.84 -13.51 12.34
N PRO A 78 15.90 -13.37 13.15
CA PRO A 78 16.27 -14.40 14.12
C PRO A 78 15.11 -14.59 15.10
N LYS A 79 14.68 -15.83 15.29
CA LYS A 79 13.75 -16.19 16.37
C LYS A 79 14.42 -15.86 17.72
N PRO A 80 13.68 -15.29 18.68
CA PRO A 80 14.18 -15.13 20.05
C PRO A 80 14.51 -16.48 20.69
#